data_AF-A0A4P7W2J4-F1
#
_entry.id   AF-A0A4P7W2J4-F1
#
_cell.length_a   1.000
_cell.length_b   1.000
_cell.length_c   1.000
_cell.angle_alpha   90.00
_cell.angle_beta   90.00
_cell.angle_gamma   90.00
#
_symmetry.space_group_name_H-M   'P 1'
#
loop_
_entity.id
_entity.type
_entity.pdbx_description
1 polymer ?
#
loop_
_entity_poly.entity_id
_entity_poly.type
_entity_poly.pdbx_seq_one_letter_code
_entity_poly.pdbx_strand_id
1 'polypeptide(L)'
;MIDLELTPKIKEWLETEPSQRSLHEGADLLLRVTRNRILYANVTRNLARHAGTIEYHLNKIYKNRLADITHSQVSSMLSEVDAIARAHGLGNTQGLTGRTELQRGKRADHDELPDEIRQLYLDNAEIHRKIRECHLQIRMITPENSTCPDSDRYPWAKEIIALDTLYRENWNRYDHYIKGTPPASVQLVTDPRSESRNAARVIHLLLGKYDPANPDDALADRIRATYAKIDSPTVTIREKMAAAGLI
;
A
#
# COMPACT_ATOMS: atom_id res chain seq x y z
N MET A 1 1.81 -1.92 23.21
CA MET A 1 1.88 -2.38 21.81
C MET A 1 1.08 -3.67 21.73
N ILE A 2 -0.14 -3.62 21.15
CA ILE A 2 -0.97 -4.81 20.98
C ILE A 2 -0.33 -5.61 19.84
N ASP A 3 0.14 -6.81 20.16
CA ASP A 3 0.81 -7.66 19.20
C ASP A 3 -0.22 -8.22 18.20
N LEU A 4 -0.28 -7.59 17.03
CA LEU A 4 -1.18 -7.95 15.93
C LEU A 4 -0.79 -9.29 15.28
N GLU A 5 0.40 -9.82 15.59
CA GLU A 5 0.96 -11.10 15.13
C GLU A 5 0.03 -12.30 15.38
N LEU A 6 -0.81 -12.25 16.43
CA LEU A 6 -1.74 -13.33 16.76
C LEU A 6 -3.05 -13.28 15.97
N THR A 7 -3.34 -12.19 15.25
CA THR A 7 -4.61 -11.99 14.53
C THR A 7 -4.88 -13.06 13.46
N PRO A 8 -3.90 -13.50 12.65
CA PRO A 8 -4.09 -14.60 11.70
C PRO A 8 -4.48 -15.91 12.38
N LYS A 9 -3.87 -16.24 13.54
CA LYS A 9 -4.18 -17.46 14.30
C LYS A 9 -5.58 -17.43 14.92
N ILE A 10 -6.04 -16.25 15.36
CA ILE A 10 -7.41 -16.06 15.83
C ILE A 10 -8.40 -16.26 14.67
N LYS A 11 -8.09 -15.73 13.48
CA LYS A 11 -8.91 -15.91 12.28
C LYS A 11 -9.03 -17.38 11.91
N GLU A 12 -7.90 -18.08 11.80
CA GLU A 12 -7.85 -19.52 11.49
C GLU A 12 -8.70 -20.32 12.47
N TRP A 13 -8.56 -20.09 13.78
CA TRP A 13 -9.36 -20.78 14.80
C TRP A 13 -10.87 -20.50 14.68
N LEU A 14 -11.26 -19.26 14.33
CA LEU A 14 -12.66 -18.88 14.14
C LEU A 14 -13.26 -19.43 12.83
N GLU A 15 -12.46 -19.64 11.80
CA GLU A 15 -12.89 -20.19 10.51
C GLU A 15 -13.00 -21.73 10.54
N THR A 16 -12.23 -22.41 11.39
CA THR A 16 -12.36 -23.86 11.63
C THR A 16 -13.77 -24.21 12.13
N GLU A 17 -14.31 -25.34 11.70
CA GLU A 17 -15.64 -25.80 12.12
C GLU A 17 -15.71 -26.08 13.63
N PRO A 18 -16.79 -25.71 14.36
CA PRO A 18 -16.85 -25.85 15.82
C PRO A 18 -16.55 -27.25 16.36
N SER A 19 -16.86 -28.30 15.58
CA SER A 19 -16.60 -29.71 15.92
C SER A 19 -15.12 -30.10 15.82
N GLN A 20 -14.32 -29.35 15.06
CA GLN A 20 -12.91 -29.59 14.80
C GLN A 20 -11.98 -28.62 15.55
N ARG A 21 -12.52 -27.62 16.24
CA ARG A 21 -11.72 -26.62 16.97
C ARG A 21 -11.05 -27.22 18.20
N SER A 22 -9.75 -26.97 18.36
CA SER A 22 -9.05 -27.20 19.62
C SER A 22 -9.42 -26.12 20.64
N LEU A 23 -10.19 -26.49 21.66
CA LEU A 23 -10.58 -25.56 22.74
C LEU A 23 -9.37 -25.08 23.57
N HIS A 24 -8.34 -25.93 23.69
CA HIS A 24 -7.11 -25.59 24.40
C HIS A 24 -6.34 -24.50 23.67
N GLU A 25 -6.20 -24.62 22.35
CA GLU A 25 -5.58 -23.58 21.51
C GLU A 25 -6.36 -22.27 21.59
N GLY A 26 -7.69 -22.32 21.57
CA GLY A 26 -8.53 -21.14 21.74
C GLY A 26 -8.31 -20.44 23.09
N ALA A 27 -8.21 -21.21 24.17
CA ALA A 27 -7.92 -20.67 25.50
C ALA A 27 -6.51 -20.08 25.59
N ASP A 28 -5.51 -20.73 25.00
CA ASP A 28 -4.13 -20.23 24.94
C ASP A 28 -4.01 -18.94 24.12
N LEU A 29 -4.69 -18.87 22.97
CA LEU A 29 -4.78 -17.65 22.16
C LEU A 29 -5.40 -16.51 22.97
N LEU A 30 -6.49 -16.78 23.68
CA LEU A 30 -7.17 -15.79 24.52
C LEU A 30 -6.26 -15.28 25.64
N LEU A 31 -5.50 -16.17 26.31
CA LEU A 31 -4.53 -15.79 27.32
C LEU A 31 -3.41 -14.92 26.75
N ARG A 32 -2.84 -15.29 25.61
CA ARG A 32 -1.73 -14.54 24.98
C ARG A 32 -2.16 -13.13 24.58
N VAL A 33 -3.38 -12.99 24.07
CA VAL A 33 -3.91 -11.70 23.60
C VAL A 33 -4.34 -10.80 24.76
N THR A 34 -5.10 -11.33 25.72
CA THR A 34 -5.66 -10.51 26.81
C THR A 34 -4.75 -10.40 28.03
N ARG A 35 -3.76 -11.31 28.14
CA ARG A 35 -2.93 -11.54 29.35
C ARG A 35 -3.75 -11.81 30.62
N ASN A 36 -5.04 -12.16 30.47
CA ASN A 36 -5.94 -12.37 31.58
C ASN A 36 -5.84 -13.81 32.12
N ARG A 37 -4.98 -13.99 33.13
CA ARG A 37 -4.74 -15.28 33.79
C ARG A 37 -5.96 -15.83 34.52
N ILE A 38 -6.82 -14.96 35.04
CA ILE A 38 -8.02 -15.35 35.79
C ILE A 38 -9.04 -15.96 34.84
N LEU A 39 -9.30 -15.29 33.71
CA LEU A 39 -10.19 -15.78 32.67
C LEU A 39 -9.70 -17.14 32.14
N TYR A 40 -8.41 -17.26 31.86
CA TYR A 40 -7.80 -18.51 31.42
C TYR A 40 -8.01 -19.63 32.44
N ALA A 41 -7.68 -19.39 33.72
CA ALA A 41 -7.87 -20.38 34.78
C ALA A 41 -9.33 -20.83 34.96
N ASN A 42 -10.29 -19.94 34.72
CA ASN A 42 -11.72 -20.27 34.78
C ASN A 42 -12.15 -21.13 33.59
N VAL A 43 -11.70 -20.77 32.39
CA VAL A 43 -12.03 -21.50 31.15
C VAL A 43 -11.40 -22.90 31.14
N THR A 44 -10.15 -23.04 31.56
CA THR A 44 -9.44 -24.34 31.53
C THR A 44 -10.00 -25.37 32.49
N ARG A 45 -10.70 -24.95 33.56
CA ARG A 45 -11.40 -25.87 34.48
C ARG A 45 -12.50 -26.68 33.81
N ASN A 46 -13.15 -26.13 32.77
CA ASN A 46 -14.13 -26.85 31.97
C ASN A 46 -14.23 -26.24 30.57
N LEU A 47 -13.31 -26.68 29.70
CA LEU A 47 -13.19 -26.17 28.33
C LEU A 47 -14.49 -26.35 27.52
N ALA A 48 -15.12 -27.52 27.61
CA ALA A 48 -16.33 -27.82 26.83
C ALA A 48 -17.49 -26.88 27.19
N ARG A 49 -17.71 -26.62 28.49
CA ARG A 49 -18.76 -25.68 28.94
C ARG A 49 -18.47 -24.24 28.51
N HIS A 50 -17.20 -23.86 28.40
CA HIS A 50 -16.77 -22.50 28.09
C HIS A 50 -16.41 -22.28 26.61
N ALA A 51 -16.67 -23.24 25.73
CA ALA A 51 -16.40 -23.12 24.29
C ALA A 51 -17.02 -21.85 23.68
N GLY A 52 -18.30 -21.58 23.97
CA GLY A 52 -18.99 -20.37 23.50
C GLY A 52 -18.41 -19.07 24.08
N THR A 53 -17.87 -19.11 25.31
CA THR A 53 -17.19 -17.97 25.92
C THR A 53 -15.87 -17.67 25.22
N ILE A 54 -15.07 -18.70 24.94
CA ILE A 54 -13.82 -18.58 24.18
C ILE A 54 -14.10 -17.96 22.81
N GLU A 55 -15.06 -18.51 22.08
CA GLU A 55 -15.44 -18.03 20.75
C GLU A 55 -15.92 -16.57 20.78
N TYR A 56 -16.81 -16.21 21.71
CA TYR A 56 -17.30 -14.84 21.86
C TYR A 56 -16.15 -13.84 22.07
N HIS A 57 -15.23 -14.13 22.98
CA HIS A 57 -14.11 -13.23 23.28
C HIS A 57 -13.12 -13.15 22.10
N LEU A 58 -12.76 -14.27 21.48
CA LEU A 58 -11.88 -14.28 20.31
C LEU A 58 -12.49 -13.54 19.13
N ASN A 59 -13.77 -13.73 18.85
CA ASN A 59 -14.49 -13.01 17.80
C ASN A 59 -14.55 -11.50 18.09
N LYS A 60 -14.84 -11.11 19.34
CA LYS A 60 -14.82 -9.70 19.75
C LYS A 60 -13.45 -9.06 19.57
N ILE A 61 -12.39 -9.75 19.99
CA ILE A 61 -10.99 -9.31 19.82
C ILE A 61 -10.65 -9.18 18.34
N TYR A 62 -11.02 -10.16 17.53
CA TYR A 62 -10.78 -10.18 16.08
C TYR A 62 -11.46 -8.99 15.39
N LYS A 63 -12.75 -8.77 15.67
CA LYS A 63 -13.51 -7.63 15.11
C LYS A 63 -12.90 -6.28 15.51
N ASN A 64 -12.53 -6.11 16.78
CA ASN A 64 -11.88 -4.89 17.24
C ASN A 64 -10.53 -4.67 16.55
N ARG A 65 -9.70 -5.71 16.43
CA ARG A 65 -8.41 -5.62 15.75
C ARG A 65 -8.56 -5.33 14.26
N LEU A 66 -9.54 -5.91 13.58
CA LEU A 66 -9.84 -5.57 12.18
C LEU A 66 -10.23 -4.10 12.04
N ALA A 67 -11.06 -3.58 12.96
CA ALA A 67 -11.43 -2.17 12.99
C ALA A 67 -10.19 -1.28 13.23
N ASP A 68 -9.32 -1.65 14.17
CA ASP A 68 -8.07 -0.92 14.44
C ASP A 68 -7.10 -0.92 13.24
N ILE A 69 -6.94 -2.07 12.56
CA ILE A 69 -6.14 -2.17 11.33
C ILE A 69 -6.73 -1.27 10.25
N THR A 70 -8.06 -1.29 10.08
CA THR A 70 -8.75 -0.48 9.08
C THR A 70 -8.60 1.01 9.40
N HIS A 71 -8.73 1.40 10.67
CA HIS A 71 -8.51 2.77 11.12
C HIS A 71 -7.07 3.22 10.88
N SER A 72 -6.08 2.38 11.24
CA SER A 72 -4.67 2.68 11.00
C SER A 72 -4.36 2.82 9.50
N GLN A 73 -4.94 1.95 8.67
CA GLN A 73 -4.82 2.02 7.22
C GLN A 73 -5.42 3.32 6.68
N VAL A 74 -6.66 3.66 7.09
CA VAL A 74 -7.33 4.89 6.69
C VAL A 74 -6.54 6.12 7.14
N SER A 75 -6.04 6.12 8.37
CA SER A 75 -5.22 7.22 8.91
C SER A 75 -3.92 7.41 8.10
N SER A 76 -3.23 6.32 7.75
CA SER A 76 -2.06 6.39 6.87
C SER A 76 -2.40 6.95 5.49
N MET A 77 -3.52 6.51 4.90
CA MET A 77 -3.98 7.01 3.60
C MET A 77 -4.39 8.49 3.69
N LEU A 78 -5.03 8.93 4.77
CA LEU A 78 -5.38 10.34 4.96
C LEU A 78 -4.13 11.21 5.11
N SER A 79 -3.09 10.73 5.79
CA SER A 79 -1.81 11.44 5.85
C SER A 79 -1.17 11.61 4.46
N GLU A 80 -1.27 10.58 3.61
CA GLU A 80 -0.84 10.65 2.21
C GLU A 80 -1.72 11.64 1.41
N VAL A 81 -3.04 11.59 1.57
CA VAL A 81 -3.98 12.54 0.98
C VAL A 81 -3.65 13.98 1.40
N ASP A 82 -3.29 14.24 2.65
CA ASP A 82 -2.88 15.57 3.12
C ASP A 82 -1.56 16.03 2.49
N ALA A 83 -0.62 15.10 2.24
CA ALA A 83 0.60 15.41 1.50
C ALA A 83 0.29 15.75 0.04
N ILE A 84 -0.59 14.97 -0.61
CA ILE A 84 -1.07 15.22 -1.97
C ILE A 84 -1.81 16.56 -2.04
N ALA A 85 -2.75 16.81 -1.14
CA ALA A 85 -3.53 18.04 -1.10
C ALA A 85 -2.64 19.27 -0.95
N ARG A 86 -1.56 19.19 -0.16
CA ARG A 86 -0.55 20.26 -0.09
C ARG A 86 0.23 20.42 -1.39
N ALA A 87 0.67 19.34 -2.03
CA ALA A 87 1.39 19.38 -3.30
C ALA A 87 0.55 19.99 -4.43
N HIS A 88 -0.76 19.74 -4.45
CA HIS A 88 -1.73 20.30 -5.39
C HIS A 88 -2.30 21.67 -4.96
N GLY A 89 -1.85 22.22 -3.82
CA GLY A 89 -2.30 23.54 -3.34
C GLY A 89 -3.76 23.60 -2.90
N LEU A 90 -4.37 22.46 -2.52
CA LEU A 90 -5.79 22.36 -2.11
C LEU A 90 -6.03 22.79 -0.65
N GLY A 91 -4.97 22.88 0.16
CA GLY A 91 -5.06 23.18 1.60
C GLY A 91 -5.12 24.68 1.97
N ASN A 92 -4.87 25.58 1.02
CA ASN A 92 -4.72 27.02 1.32
C ASN A 92 -5.90 27.85 0.79
N THR A 93 -6.57 28.57 1.70
CA THR A 93 -7.59 29.59 1.39
C THR A 93 -6.97 30.91 0.91
N GLN A 94 -5.69 31.14 1.21
CA GLN A 94 -4.90 32.22 0.63
C GLN A 94 -4.08 31.64 -0.52
N GLY A 95 -4.52 31.92 -1.74
CA GLY A 95 -3.89 31.44 -2.96
C GLY A 95 -2.39 31.71 -2.95
N LEU A 96 -1.60 30.65 -2.83
CA LEU A 96 -0.19 30.71 -3.16
C LEU A 96 -0.11 31.05 -4.66
N THR A 97 0.31 32.27 -4.93
CA THR A 97 0.66 32.79 -6.26
C THR A 97 1.97 32.20 -6.81
N GLY A 98 2.56 31.23 -6.09
CA GLY A 98 3.70 30.45 -6.54
C GLY A 98 3.24 29.30 -7.39
N ARG A 99 3.38 29.44 -8.71
CA ARG A 99 3.28 28.32 -9.63
C ARG A 99 4.29 27.25 -9.20
N THR A 100 3.84 26.03 -8.86
CA THR A 100 4.76 24.91 -8.59
C THR A 100 5.59 24.62 -9.85
N GLU A 101 6.74 23.95 -9.73
CA GLU A 101 7.55 23.54 -10.90
C GLU A 101 6.73 22.73 -11.94
N LEU A 102 5.68 22.05 -11.47
CA LEU A 102 4.68 21.30 -12.24
C LEU A 102 3.69 22.19 -13.02
N GLN A 103 3.70 23.51 -12.80
CA GLN A 103 2.96 24.51 -13.56
C GLN A 103 3.85 25.19 -14.61
N ARG A 104 4.90 24.49 -15.08
CA ARG A 104 5.46 24.79 -16.40
C ARG A 104 4.31 24.69 -17.40
N GLY A 105 4.18 25.72 -18.24
CA GLY A 105 3.17 25.74 -19.29
C GLY A 105 3.37 24.59 -20.28
N LYS A 106 2.54 24.57 -21.33
CA LYS A 106 2.69 23.60 -22.43
C LYS A 106 4.14 23.55 -22.94
N ARG A 107 4.57 22.36 -23.37
CA ARG A 107 5.86 22.16 -24.06
C ARG A 107 5.91 23.04 -25.31
N ALA A 108 7.10 23.53 -25.66
CA ALA A 108 7.30 24.35 -26.85
C ALA A 108 6.93 23.62 -28.15
N ASP A 109 7.08 22.29 -28.17
CA ASP A 109 6.77 21.42 -29.31
C ASP A 109 5.42 20.70 -29.18
N HIS A 110 4.52 21.14 -28.29
CA HIS A 110 3.25 20.47 -27.98
C HIS A 110 2.42 20.15 -29.23
N ASP A 111 2.31 21.10 -30.15
CA ASP A 111 1.47 20.95 -31.34
C ASP A 111 2.02 19.94 -32.37
N GLU A 112 3.31 19.60 -32.25
CA GLU A 112 3.98 18.59 -33.10
C GLU A 112 3.98 17.18 -32.49
N LEU A 113 3.46 17.02 -31.27
CA LEU A 113 3.39 15.73 -30.60
C LEU A 113 2.22 14.89 -31.13
N PRO A 114 2.31 13.55 -31.06
CA PRO A 114 1.19 12.67 -31.37
C PRO A 114 -0.03 13.00 -30.50
N ASP A 115 -1.23 12.82 -31.05
CA ASP A 115 -2.49 13.12 -30.36
C ASP A 115 -2.60 12.40 -29.01
N GLU A 116 -2.11 11.15 -28.92
CA GLU A 116 -2.05 10.38 -27.66
C GLU A 116 -1.26 11.09 -26.56
N ILE A 117 -0.11 11.69 -26.90
CA ILE A 117 0.74 12.40 -25.92
C ILE A 117 0.15 13.76 -25.59
N ARG A 118 -0.44 14.45 -26.58
CA ARG A 118 -1.15 15.72 -26.35
C ARG A 118 -2.34 15.54 -25.43
N GLN A 119 -3.08 14.44 -25.56
CA GLN A 119 -4.25 14.14 -24.75
C GLN A 119 -3.90 14.03 -23.26
N LEU A 120 -2.72 13.50 -22.90
CA LEU A 120 -2.26 13.42 -21.51
C LEU A 120 -2.26 14.77 -20.79
N TYR A 121 -1.93 15.85 -21.51
CA TYR A 121 -1.98 17.21 -20.96
C TYR A 121 -3.41 17.64 -20.62
N LEU A 122 -4.38 17.33 -21.50
CA LEU A 122 -5.78 17.66 -21.30
C LEU A 122 -6.40 16.80 -20.19
N ASP A 123 -6.11 15.51 -20.20
CA ASP A 123 -6.57 14.55 -19.19
C ASP A 123 -6.09 14.96 -17.79
N ASN A 124 -4.85 15.47 -17.67
CA ASN A 124 -4.32 15.93 -16.39
C ASN A 124 -5.08 17.12 -15.79
N ALA A 125 -5.66 17.99 -16.62
CA ALA A 125 -6.53 19.05 -16.13
C ALA A 125 -7.83 18.49 -15.53
N GLU A 126 -8.41 17.46 -16.16
CA GLU A 126 -9.58 16.77 -15.64
C GLU A 126 -9.27 15.98 -14.37
N ILE A 127 -8.14 15.26 -14.33
CA ILE A 127 -7.67 14.52 -13.16
C ILE A 127 -7.51 15.47 -11.97
N HIS A 128 -6.87 16.63 -12.16
CA HIS A 128 -6.71 17.62 -11.10
C HIS A 128 -8.07 18.14 -10.58
N ARG A 129 -9.06 18.33 -11.46
CA ARG A 129 -10.43 18.66 -11.04
C ARG A 129 -11.04 17.56 -10.19
N LYS A 130 -10.92 16.29 -10.61
CA LYS A 130 -11.42 15.13 -9.85
C LYS A 130 -10.76 14.97 -8.49
N ILE A 131 -9.44 15.19 -8.39
CA ILE A 131 -8.71 15.19 -7.10
C ILE A 131 -9.33 16.24 -6.16
N ARG A 132 -9.59 17.45 -6.66
CA ARG A 132 -10.22 18.52 -5.86
C ARG A 132 -11.62 18.13 -5.39
N GLU A 133 -12.43 17.54 -6.26
CA GLU A 133 -13.78 17.07 -5.91
C GLU A 133 -13.75 16.00 -4.83
N CYS A 134 -12.91 14.97 -4.99
CA CYS A 134 -12.75 13.92 -3.99
C CYS A 134 -12.25 14.48 -2.65
N HIS A 135 -11.29 15.40 -2.69
CA HIS A 135 -10.78 16.05 -1.49
C HIS A 135 -11.85 16.87 -0.76
N LEU A 136 -12.74 17.55 -1.50
CA LEU A 136 -13.90 18.21 -0.91
C LEU A 136 -14.86 17.22 -0.26
N GLN A 137 -15.12 16.05 -0.86
CA GLN A 137 -15.96 15.01 -0.25
C GLN A 137 -15.39 14.52 1.08
N ILE A 138 -14.08 14.26 1.15
CA ILE A 138 -13.40 13.86 2.41
C ILE A 138 -13.60 14.91 3.50
N ARG A 139 -13.51 16.20 3.16
CA ARG A 139 -13.71 17.32 4.11
C ARG A 139 -15.15 17.46 4.59
N MET A 140 -16.13 17.07 3.77
CA MET A 140 -17.54 17.11 4.14
C MET A 140 -17.91 15.98 5.10
N ILE A 141 -17.15 14.89 5.15
CA ILE A 141 -17.38 13.77 6.07
C ILE A 141 -16.86 14.16 7.46
N THR A 142 -17.77 14.31 8.41
CA THR A 142 -17.47 14.65 9.80
C THR A 142 -18.08 13.63 10.77
N PRO A 143 -17.56 13.50 12.00
CA PRO A 143 -18.15 12.60 13.00
C PRO A 143 -19.62 12.92 13.33
N GLU A 144 -20.08 14.15 13.07
CA GLU A 144 -21.46 14.56 13.31
C GLU A 144 -22.44 14.09 12.22
N ASN A 145 -21.97 13.88 10.99
CA ASN A 145 -22.82 13.48 9.85
C ASN A 145 -22.60 12.04 9.37
N SER A 146 -21.62 11.33 9.92
CA SER A 146 -21.32 9.94 9.58
C SER A 146 -21.17 9.07 10.84
N THR A 147 -21.81 7.91 10.82
CA THR A 147 -21.67 6.88 11.86
C THR A 147 -20.30 6.19 11.82
N CYS A 148 -19.64 6.16 10.65
CA CYS A 148 -18.31 5.57 10.48
C CYS A 148 -17.46 6.42 9.50
N PRO A 149 -16.90 7.55 9.98
CA PRO A 149 -16.19 8.49 9.12
C PRO A 149 -15.02 7.87 8.35
N ASP A 150 -14.32 6.89 8.95
CA ASP A 150 -13.17 6.25 8.30
C ASP A 150 -13.58 5.39 7.10
N SER A 151 -14.68 4.64 7.22
CA SER A 151 -15.22 3.84 6.12
C SER A 151 -15.68 4.73 4.97
N ASP A 152 -16.31 5.86 5.29
CA ASP A 152 -16.82 6.79 4.27
C ASP A 152 -15.68 7.55 3.58
N ARG A 153 -14.60 7.87 4.30
CA ARG A 153 -13.41 8.54 3.74
C ARG A 153 -12.53 7.61 2.91
N TYR A 154 -12.48 6.32 3.25
CA TYR A 154 -11.63 5.33 2.61
C TYR A 154 -11.71 5.29 1.06
N PRO A 155 -12.91 5.17 0.43
CA PRO A 155 -13.00 5.11 -1.03
C PRO A 155 -12.47 6.38 -1.70
N TRP A 156 -12.75 7.56 -1.13
CA TRP A 156 -12.25 8.82 -1.65
C TRP A 156 -10.73 8.97 -1.48
N ALA A 157 -10.18 8.53 -0.35
CA ALA A 157 -8.73 8.55 -0.13
C ALA A 157 -8.01 7.67 -1.14
N LYS A 158 -8.56 6.47 -1.42
CA LYS A 158 -8.05 5.56 -2.44
C LYS A 158 -8.08 6.19 -3.84
N GLU A 159 -9.19 6.84 -4.18
CA GLU A 159 -9.36 7.51 -5.47
C GLU A 159 -8.36 8.66 -5.64
N ILE A 160 -8.16 9.50 -4.63
CA ILE A 160 -7.17 10.60 -4.67
C ILE A 160 -5.75 10.07 -4.92
N ILE A 161 -5.34 9.02 -4.20
CA ILE A 161 -4.01 8.42 -4.35
C ILE A 161 -3.83 7.86 -5.77
N ALA A 162 -4.85 7.19 -6.30
CA ALA A 162 -4.83 6.65 -7.67
C ALA A 162 -4.75 7.78 -8.72
N LEU A 163 -5.56 8.82 -8.57
CA LEU A 163 -5.57 9.97 -9.47
C LEU A 163 -4.27 10.76 -9.43
N ASP A 164 -3.68 10.98 -8.26
CA ASP A 164 -2.37 11.65 -8.12
C ASP A 164 -1.25 10.83 -8.76
N THR A 165 -1.28 9.51 -8.63
CA THR A 165 -0.34 8.61 -9.31
C THR A 165 -0.44 8.77 -10.83
N LEU A 166 -1.67 8.70 -11.36
CA LEU A 166 -1.92 8.86 -12.80
C LEU A 166 -1.51 10.26 -13.30
N TYR A 167 -1.83 11.31 -12.53
CA TYR A 167 -1.45 12.68 -12.84
C TYR A 167 0.07 12.82 -13.04
N ARG A 168 0.86 12.27 -12.10
CA ARG A 168 2.32 12.31 -12.16
C ARG A 168 2.87 11.47 -13.31
N GLU A 169 2.32 10.29 -13.54
CA GLU A 169 2.72 9.43 -14.67
C GLU A 169 2.44 10.08 -16.02
N ASN A 170 1.29 10.70 -16.19
CA ASN A 170 0.93 11.42 -17.41
C ASN A 170 1.88 12.58 -17.69
N TRP A 171 2.21 13.39 -16.66
CA TRP A 171 3.22 14.44 -16.81
C TRP A 171 4.58 13.88 -17.16
N ASN A 172 4.97 12.77 -16.53
CA ASN A 172 6.24 12.12 -16.82
C ASN A 172 6.32 11.66 -18.28
N ARG A 173 5.29 10.98 -18.79
CA ARG A 173 5.21 10.57 -20.20
C ARG A 173 5.22 11.79 -21.13
N TYR A 174 4.44 12.80 -20.79
CA TYR A 174 4.33 14.01 -21.59
C TYR A 174 5.66 14.77 -21.65
N ASP A 175 6.37 14.93 -20.55
CA ASP A 175 7.62 15.69 -20.48
C ASP A 175 8.80 14.94 -21.11
N HIS A 176 8.86 13.61 -20.94
CA HIS A 176 9.96 12.77 -21.44
C HIS A 176 9.72 12.13 -22.80
N TYR A 177 8.61 12.43 -23.47
CA TYR A 177 8.36 11.92 -24.82
C TYR A 177 9.39 12.48 -25.83
N ILE A 178 10.07 11.56 -26.52
CA ILE A 178 11.03 11.84 -27.61
C ILE A 178 10.37 11.50 -28.96
N LYS A 179 10.36 12.47 -29.89
CA LYS A 179 9.78 12.32 -31.24
C LYS A 179 10.39 11.10 -31.96
N GLY A 180 9.52 10.33 -32.61
CA GLY A 180 9.90 9.08 -33.29
C GLY A 180 9.86 7.83 -32.40
N THR A 181 9.64 7.99 -31.09
CA THR A 181 9.41 6.86 -30.18
C THR A 181 7.92 6.49 -30.16
N PRO A 182 7.54 5.21 -30.25
CA PRO A 182 6.16 4.78 -30.05
C PRO A 182 5.66 5.22 -28.66
N PRO A 183 4.45 5.82 -28.54
CA PRO A 183 3.91 6.30 -27.26
C PRO A 183 3.90 5.26 -26.14
N ALA A 184 3.66 3.99 -26.48
CA ALA A 184 3.66 2.86 -25.52
C ALA A 184 5.05 2.51 -24.97
N SER A 185 6.13 2.97 -25.62
CA SER A 185 7.52 2.66 -25.25
C SER A 185 8.23 3.78 -24.50
N VAL A 186 7.49 4.84 -24.14
CA VAL A 186 8.04 5.95 -23.34
C VAL A 186 8.46 5.41 -21.98
N GLN A 187 9.76 5.49 -21.71
CA GLN A 187 10.31 5.15 -20.40
C GLN A 187 9.95 6.25 -19.42
N LEU A 188 9.22 5.88 -18.36
CA LEU A 188 8.95 6.77 -17.25
C LEU A 188 10.26 7.03 -16.50
N VAL A 189 10.60 8.30 -16.30
CA VAL A 189 11.71 8.67 -15.44
C VAL A 189 11.28 8.49 -14.00
N THR A 190 11.83 7.50 -13.32
CA THR A 190 11.53 7.25 -11.91
C THR A 190 12.57 7.90 -11.01
N ASP A 191 12.15 8.42 -9.86
CA ASP A 191 13.08 8.89 -8.81
C ASP A 191 14.00 7.71 -8.42
N PRO A 192 15.32 7.92 -8.25
CA PRO A 192 16.26 6.90 -7.77
C PRO A 192 15.74 6.08 -6.58
N ARG A 193 15.01 6.69 -5.64
CA ARG A 193 14.42 5.98 -4.50
C ARG A 193 13.32 4.99 -4.93
N SER A 194 12.51 5.39 -5.90
CA SER A 194 11.48 4.53 -6.49
C SER A 194 12.10 3.42 -7.33
N GLU A 195 13.18 3.72 -8.06
CA GLU A 195 13.96 2.73 -8.80
C GLU A 195 14.55 1.66 -7.88
N SER A 196 15.19 2.08 -6.79
CA SER A 196 15.75 1.20 -5.76
C SER A 196 14.67 0.31 -5.13
N ARG A 197 13.49 0.85 -4.81
CA ARG A 197 12.34 0.05 -4.32
C ARG A 197 11.82 -0.94 -5.37
N ASN A 198 11.72 -0.53 -6.63
CA ASN A 198 11.25 -1.39 -7.71
C ASN A 198 12.26 -2.51 -7.99
N ALA A 199 13.55 -2.19 -8.01
CA ALA A 199 14.63 -3.16 -8.13
C ALA A 199 14.57 -4.22 -7.02
N ALA A 200 14.36 -3.81 -5.76
CA ALA A 200 14.20 -4.73 -4.63
C ALA A 200 13.01 -5.70 -4.82
N ARG A 201 11.87 -5.22 -5.35
CA ARG A 201 10.71 -6.08 -5.64
C ARG A 201 11.00 -7.06 -6.77
N VAL A 202 11.61 -6.59 -7.85
CA VAL A 202 11.95 -7.40 -9.02
C VAL A 202 12.95 -8.49 -8.65
N ILE A 203 13.93 -8.21 -7.79
CA ILE A 203 14.89 -9.21 -7.32
C ILE A 203 14.20 -10.39 -6.62
N HIS A 204 13.21 -10.14 -5.77
CA HIS A 204 12.48 -11.24 -5.14
C HIS A 204 11.80 -12.16 -6.15
N LEU A 205 11.28 -11.60 -7.25
CA LEU A 205 10.68 -12.38 -8.33
C LEU A 205 11.74 -13.15 -9.13
N LEU A 206 12.85 -12.50 -9.47
CA LEU A 206 13.92 -13.13 -10.26
C LEU A 206 14.61 -14.26 -9.47
N LEU A 207 14.92 -14.04 -8.19
CA LEU A 207 15.46 -15.08 -7.31
C LEU A 207 14.51 -16.25 -7.14
N GLY A 208 13.19 -16.02 -7.18
CA GLY A 208 12.21 -17.11 -7.15
C GLY A 208 12.20 -17.98 -8.41
N LYS A 209 12.74 -17.48 -9.53
CA LYS A 209 12.87 -18.21 -10.80
C LYS A 209 14.26 -18.79 -11.02
N TYR A 210 15.24 -18.35 -10.23
CA TYR A 210 16.62 -18.78 -10.36
C TYR A 210 16.82 -20.09 -9.60
N ASP A 211 17.31 -21.11 -10.30
CA ASP A 211 17.70 -22.38 -9.70
C ASP A 211 19.22 -22.43 -9.57
N PRO A 212 19.79 -22.39 -8.35
CA PRO A 212 21.23 -22.49 -8.14
C PRO A 212 21.83 -23.82 -8.63
N ALA A 213 21.02 -24.88 -8.73
CA ALA A 213 21.49 -26.18 -9.22
C ALA A 213 21.62 -26.24 -10.75
N ASN A 214 20.91 -25.36 -11.48
CA ASN A 214 20.98 -25.24 -12.93
C ASN A 214 21.04 -23.75 -13.33
N PRO A 215 22.23 -23.12 -13.20
CA PRO A 215 22.36 -21.69 -13.37
C PRO A 215 22.17 -21.27 -14.82
N ASP A 216 21.17 -20.42 -15.06
CA ASP A 216 21.03 -19.66 -16.30
C ASP A 216 21.85 -18.37 -16.19
N ASP A 217 22.95 -18.27 -16.94
CA ASP A 217 23.87 -17.14 -16.92
C ASP A 217 23.18 -15.82 -17.28
N ALA A 218 22.23 -15.84 -18.23
CA ALA A 218 21.50 -14.63 -18.64
C ALA A 218 20.59 -14.13 -17.50
N LEU A 219 19.97 -15.06 -16.76
CA LEU A 219 19.16 -14.72 -15.59
C LEU A 219 20.04 -14.25 -14.43
N ALA A 220 21.19 -14.89 -14.20
CA ALA A 220 22.15 -14.50 -13.18
C ALA A 220 22.67 -13.08 -13.39
N ASP A 221 23.04 -12.72 -14.62
CA ASP A 221 23.50 -11.37 -14.95
C ASP A 221 22.38 -10.33 -14.79
N ARG A 222 21.15 -10.68 -15.17
CA ARG A 222 19.98 -9.82 -14.93
C ARG A 222 19.75 -9.59 -13.43
N ILE A 223 19.92 -10.61 -12.59
CA ILE A 223 19.79 -10.48 -11.14
C ILE A 223 20.88 -9.57 -10.57
N ARG A 224 22.15 -9.77 -10.96
CA ARG A 224 23.27 -8.91 -10.53
C ARG A 224 23.06 -7.45 -10.95
N ALA A 225 22.67 -7.22 -12.19
CA ALA A 225 22.39 -5.89 -12.71
C ALA A 225 21.21 -5.21 -11.99
N THR A 226 20.19 -5.99 -11.58
CA THR A 226 19.07 -5.46 -10.80
C THR A 226 19.49 -5.16 -9.35
N TYR A 227 20.33 -6.00 -8.76
CA TYR A 227 20.88 -5.81 -7.41
C TYR A 227 21.72 -4.52 -7.29
N ALA A 228 22.53 -4.22 -8.30
CA ALA A 228 23.34 -3.00 -8.34
C ALA A 228 22.51 -1.70 -8.32
N LYS A 229 21.22 -1.75 -8.67
CA LYS A 229 20.31 -0.60 -8.65
C LYS A 229 19.70 -0.30 -7.26
N ILE A 230 20.05 -1.09 -6.24
CA ILE A 230 19.51 -0.92 -4.89
C ILE A 230 20.53 -0.16 -4.02
N ASP A 231 20.19 1.08 -3.67
CA ASP A 231 21.06 1.93 -2.84
C ASP A 231 21.35 1.36 -1.44
N SER A 232 20.41 0.58 -0.87
CA SER A 232 20.52 0.05 0.49
C SER A 232 19.77 -1.27 0.64
N PRO A 233 20.37 -2.40 0.21
CA PRO A 233 19.72 -3.70 0.24
C PRO A 233 19.49 -4.19 1.67
N THR A 234 18.26 -4.66 1.93
CA THR A 234 17.88 -5.23 3.23
C THR A 234 18.70 -6.48 3.52
N VAL A 235 18.79 -6.84 4.80
CA VAL A 235 19.52 -8.05 5.25
C VAL A 235 18.99 -9.29 4.52
N THR A 236 17.67 -9.41 4.38
CA THR A 236 17.02 -10.52 3.70
C THR A 236 17.39 -10.64 2.22
N ILE A 237 17.50 -9.51 1.49
CA ILE A 237 17.92 -9.53 0.09
C ILE A 237 19.38 -9.98 -0.01
N ARG A 238 20.25 -9.46 0.88
CA ARG A 238 21.66 -9.88 0.95
C ARG A 238 21.81 -11.38 1.20
N GLU A 239 21.12 -11.92 2.20
CA GLU A 239 21.16 -13.35 2.51
C GLU A 239 20.69 -14.21 1.34
N LYS A 240 19.61 -13.83 0.66
CA LYS A 240 19.09 -14.57 -0.50
C LYS A 240 20.05 -14.52 -1.70
N MET A 241 20.69 -13.40 -1.95
CA MET A 241 21.69 -13.26 -3.01
C MET A 241 22.93 -14.12 -2.73
N ALA A 242 23.40 -14.15 -1.48
CA ALA A 242 24.52 -14.98 -1.05
C ALA A 242 24.19 -16.48 -1.15
N ALA A 243 22.98 -16.88 -0.72
CA ALA A 243 22.51 -18.25 -0.85
C ALA A 243 22.40 -18.70 -2.31
N ALA A 244 22.14 -17.78 -3.24
CA ALA A 244 22.12 -18.04 -4.67
C ALA A 244 23.52 -18.01 -5.34
N GLY A 245 24.58 -17.69 -4.60
CA GLY A 245 25.95 -17.57 -5.15
C GLY A 245 26.13 -16.39 -6.11
N LEU A 246 25.30 -15.35 -6.00
CA LEU A 246 25.27 -14.20 -6.91
C LEU A 246 25.97 -12.95 -6.36
N ILE A 247 26.47 -13.01 -5.13
CA ILE A 247 27.34 -12.01 -4.46
C ILE A 247 28.38 -12.70 -3.58
#